data_AF-A0A3D0F6B9-F1
#
_entry.id   AF-A0A3D0F6B9-F1
#
_cell.length_a   1.000
_cell.length_b   1.000
_cell.length_c   1.000
_cell.angle_alpha   90.00
_cell.angle_beta   90.00
_cell.angle_gamma   90.00
#
_symmetry.space_group_name_H-M   'P 1'
#
loop_
_entity.id
_entity.type
_entity.pdbx_description
1 polymer ?
#
loop_
_entity_poly.entity_id
_entity_poly.type
_entity_poly.pdbx_seq_one_letter_code
_entity_poly.pdbx_strand_id
1 'polypeptide(L)'
;MDAQKVDMFIMTNGKFFEPHQLAYIRDRLINCDDSKSSILYTIQFKDPVIVLVVSILVGALGIDRFLIGDTGLGLGKLFTCGGLGIWTIIDWFLIMGATREKNMALLHQVLY
;
A
#
# COMPACT_ATOMS: atom_id res chain seq x y z
N MET A 1 -6.03 -22.69 -1.27
CA MET A 1 -5.82 -22.70 0.20
C MET A 1 -7.10 -23.13 0.89
N ASP A 2 -7.00 -23.65 2.11
CA ASP A 2 -8.18 -23.86 2.97
C ASP A 2 -8.86 -22.52 3.29
N ALA A 3 -10.19 -22.50 3.27
CA ALA A 3 -11.00 -21.30 3.52
C ALA A 3 -10.66 -20.64 4.87
N GLN A 4 -10.33 -21.43 5.89
CA GLN A 4 -9.94 -20.91 7.20
C GLN A 4 -8.66 -20.08 7.16
N LYS A 5 -7.66 -20.49 6.38
CA LYS A 5 -6.41 -19.74 6.22
C LYS A 5 -6.65 -18.41 5.48
N VAL A 6 -7.56 -18.42 4.51
CA VAL A 6 -7.93 -17.21 3.76
C VAL A 6 -8.64 -16.20 4.65
N ASP A 7 -9.63 -16.64 5.44
CA ASP A 7 -10.35 -15.77 6.36
C ASP A 7 -9.42 -15.19 7.45
N MET A 8 -8.47 -15.98 7.96
CA MET A 8 -7.43 -15.52 8.90
C MET A 8 -6.50 -14.47 8.29
N PHE A 9 -6.11 -14.63 7.02
CA PHE A 9 -5.31 -13.65 6.30
C PHE A 9 -6.07 -12.33 6.13
N ILE A 10 -7.36 -12.38 5.74
CA ILE A 10 -8.20 -11.20 5.58
C ILE A 10 -8.43 -10.48 6.92
N MET A 11 -8.64 -11.22 8.02
CA MET A 11 -8.75 -10.62 9.35
C MET A 11 -7.47 -9.89 9.78
N THR A 12 -6.30 -10.45 9.47
CA THR A 12 -5.02 -9.91 9.90
C THR A 12 -4.56 -8.74 9.03
N ASN A 13 -4.72 -8.87 7.72
CA ASN A 13 -4.15 -7.96 6.73
C ASN A 13 -5.18 -7.08 6.01
N GLY A 14 -6.48 -7.29 6.23
CA GLY A 14 -7.55 -6.58 5.54
C GLY A 14 -7.47 -5.05 5.66
N LYS A 15 -6.94 -4.52 6.76
CA LYS A 15 -6.74 -3.07 6.96
C LYS A 15 -5.72 -2.44 6.02
N PHE A 16 -4.85 -3.24 5.41
CA PHE A 16 -3.80 -2.78 4.50
C PHE A 16 -4.26 -2.65 3.04
N PHE A 17 -5.51 -3.06 2.75
CA PHE A 17 -6.11 -3.07 1.42
C PHE A 17 -7.42 -2.27 1.38
N GLU A 18 -7.90 -1.93 0.18
CA GLU A 18 -9.18 -1.28 0.01
C GLU A 18 -10.36 -2.27 0.18
N PRO A 19 -11.52 -1.85 0.72
CA PRO A 19 -12.66 -2.74 0.94
C PRO A 19 -13.14 -3.46 -0.33
N HIS A 20 -13.09 -2.79 -1.48
CA HIS A 20 -13.48 -3.36 -2.77
C HIS A 20 -12.49 -4.42 -3.29
N GLN A 21 -11.25 -4.41 -2.79
CA GLN A 21 -10.21 -5.37 -3.18
C GLN A 21 -10.30 -6.68 -2.38
N LEU A 22 -10.90 -6.65 -1.19
CA LEU A 22 -10.96 -7.81 -0.29
C LEU A 22 -11.68 -9.01 -0.92
N ALA A 23 -12.78 -8.77 -1.62
CA ALA A 23 -13.53 -9.83 -2.31
C ALA A 23 -12.68 -10.51 -3.40
N TYR A 24 -11.91 -9.71 -4.16
CA TYR A 24 -11.01 -10.23 -5.18
C TYR A 24 -9.82 -10.98 -4.57
N ILE A 25 -9.21 -10.45 -3.51
CA ILE A 25 -8.09 -11.10 -2.80
C ILE A 25 -8.54 -12.45 -2.22
N ARG A 26 -9.75 -12.51 -1.66
CA ARG A 26 -10.35 -13.75 -1.16
C ARG A 26 -10.42 -14.82 -2.25
N ASP A 27 -11.00 -14.48 -3.39
CA ASP A 27 -11.15 -15.41 -4.52
C ASP A 27 -9.79 -15.91 -5.01
N ARG A 28 -8.81 -15.02 -5.13
CA ARG A 28 -7.44 -15.39 -5.53
C ARG A 28 -6.74 -16.28 -4.52
N LEU A 29 -6.89 -16.02 -3.24
CA LEU A 29 -6.32 -16.84 -2.17
C LEU A 29 -6.95 -18.23 -2.10
N ILE A 30 -8.27 -18.33 -2.29
CA ILE A 30 -8.97 -19.62 -2.34
C ILE A 30 -8.41 -20.49 -3.47
N ASN A 31 -8.24 -19.91 -4.65
CA ASN A 31 -7.71 -20.59 -5.84
C ASN A 31 -6.18 -20.77 -5.84
N CYS A 32 -5.47 -20.31 -4.81
CA CYS A 32 -4.01 -20.38 -4.73
C CYS A 32 -3.52 -21.71 -4.14
N ASP A 33 -2.43 -22.26 -4.68
CA ASP A 33 -1.79 -23.48 -4.19
C ASP A 33 -1.12 -23.27 -2.81
N ASP A 34 -1.03 -24.33 -1.98
CA ASP A 34 -0.45 -24.22 -0.62
C ASP A 34 1.00 -23.72 -0.66
N SER A 35 1.75 -23.97 -1.74
CA SER A 35 3.14 -23.53 -1.92
C SER A 35 3.30 -21.99 -1.90
N LYS A 36 2.32 -21.25 -2.44
CA LYS A 36 2.31 -19.77 -2.48
C LYS A 36 1.89 -19.15 -1.14
N SER A 37 1.22 -19.93 -0.28
CA SER A 37 0.76 -19.50 1.05
C SER A 37 1.92 -19.15 1.98
N SER A 38 3.01 -19.93 1.92
CA SER A 38 4.21 -19.68 2.74
C SER A 38 4.86 -18.34 2.41
N ILE A 39 4.87 -17.96 1.13
CA ILE A 39 5.42 -16.68 0.67
C ILE A 39 4.48 -15.53 1.06
N LEU A 40 3.17 -15.76 1.07
CA LEU A 40 2.19 -14.76 1.51
C LEU A 40 2.42 -14.28 2.96
N TYR A 41 2.86 -15.16 3.86
CA TYR A 41 3.18 -14.79 5.24
C TYR A 41 4.51 -14.05 5.40
N THR A 42 5.40 -14.09 4.39
CA THR A 42 6.66 -13.34 4.44
C THR A 42 6.52 -11.91 3.91
N ILE A 43 5.43 -11.60 3.21
CA ILE A 43 5.16 -10.24 2.73
C ILE A 43 4.85 -9.33 3.92
N GLN A 44 5.61 -8.24 4.04
CA GLN A 44 5.32 -7.18 4.99
C GLN A 44 4.51 -6.07 4.31
N PHE A 45 3.22 -6.03 4.61
CA PHE A 45 2.35 -4.93 4.17
C PHE A 45 2.62 -3.69 5.02
N LYS A 46 2.64 -2.52 4.37
CA LYS A 46 2.83 -1.24 5.04
C LYS A 46 1.49 -0.71 5.53
N ASP A 47 1.45 -0.19 6.75
CA ASP A 47 0.26 0.45 7.29
C ASP A 47 0.07 1.84 6.65
N PRO A 48 -1.05 2.10 5.93
CA PRO A 48 -1.32 3.38 5.31
C PRO A 48 -1.34 4.54 6.31
N VAL A 49 -1.73 4.28 7.56
CA VAL A 49 -1.77 5.30 8.62
C VAL A 49 -0.35 5.65 9.06
N ILE A 50 0.52 4.65 9.22
CA ILE A 50 1.93 4.90 9.58
C ILE A 50 2.62 5.69 8.46
N VAL A 51 2.39 5.31 7.20
CA VAL A 51 2.95 6.02 6.05
C VAL A 51 2.42 7.46 5.95
N LEU A 52 1.15 7.69 6.27
CA LEU A 52 0.57 9.03 6.36
C LEU A 52 1.20 9.86 7.48
N VAL A 53 1.43 9.28 8.67
CA VAL A 53 2.10 9.98 9.78
C VAL A 53 3.53 10.36 9.41
N VAL A 54 4.27 9.47 8.73
CA VAL A 54 5.61 9.79 8.20
C VAL A 54 5.52 10.93 7.17
N SER A 55 4.49 10.92 6.31
CA SER A 55 4.22 11.99 5.33
C SER A 55 3.88 13.34 5.96
N ILE A 56 3.24 13.35 7.12
CA ILE A 56 3.00 14.60 7.86
C ILE A 56 4.30 15.14 8.47
N LEU A 57 5.18 14.28 8.98
CA LEU A 57 6.40 14.69 9.67
C LEU A 57 7.57 15.02 8.73
N VAL A 58 7.66 14.35 7.57
CA VAL A 58 8.81 14.41 6.65
C VAL A 58 8.41 14.83 5.22
N GLY A 59 7.11 14.85 4.90
CA GLY A 59 6.60 15.10 3.55
C GLY A 59 6.73 16.54 3.05
N ALA A 60 7.09 17.50 3.93
CA ALA A 60 7.49 18.85 3.53
C ALA A 60 8.73 18.85 2.60
N LEU A 61 9.57 17.82 2.67
CA LEU A 61 10.74 17.62 1.81
C LEU A 61 10.43 16.72 0.58
N GLY A 62 9.20 16.21 0.43
CA GLY A 62 8.81 15.34 -0.68
C GLY A 62 9.35 13.90 -0.61
N ILE A 63 9.92 13.50 0.53
CA ILE A 63 10.59 12.19 0.73
C ILE A 63 9.60 11.02 0.77
N ASP A 64 8.35 11.25 1.18
CA ASP A 64 7.34 10.20 1.28
C ASP A 64 6.91 9.60 -0.07
N ARG A 65 6.90 10.41 -1.13
CA ARG A 65 6.68 9.92 -2.50
C ARG A 65 7.86 9.13 -3.04
N PHE A 66 9.09 9.45 -2.62
CA PHE A 66 10.26 8.60 -2.88
C PHE A 66 10.12 7.24 -2.21
N LEU A 67 9.50 7.18 -1.02
CA LEU A 67 9.30 5.93 -0.27
C LEU A 67 8.26 4.99 -0.91
N ILE A 68 7.28 5.53 -1.63
CA ILE A 68 6.24 4.78 -2.34
C ILE A 68 6.61 4.51 -3.81
N GLY A 69 7.72 5.10 -4.30
CA GLY A 69 8.23 4.90 -5.65
C GLY A 69 7.53 5.76 -6.72
N ASP A 70 6.99 6.90 -6.32
CA ASP A 70 6.27 7.84 -7.18
C ASP A 70 7.14 9.10 -7.41
N THR A 71 8.33 8.86 -7.98
CA THR A 71 9.43 9.83 -8.12
C THR A 71 9.07 11.03 -9.01
N GLY A 72 8.17 10.86 -9.98
CA GLY A 72 7.80 11.91 -10.94
C GLY A 72 7.08 13.11 -10.31
N LEU A 73 6.19 12.85 -9.33
CA LEU A 73 5.48 13.91 -8.59
C LEU A 73 6.33 14.52 -7.48
N GLY A 74 7.28 13.75 -6.91
CA GLY A 74 8.30 14.28 -6.00
C GLY A 74 9.20 15.32 -6.69
N LEU A 75 9.56 15.09 -7.96
CA LEU A 75 10.33 16.04 -8.77
C LEU A 75 9.54 17.33 -9.09
N GLY A 76 8.22 17.24 -9.31
CA GLY A 76 7.35 18.41 -9.52
C GLY A 76 7.23 19.32 -8.29
N LYS A 77 7.23 18.74 -7.08
CA LYS A 77 7.28 19.48 -5.80
C LYS A 77 8.60 20.24 -5.62
N LEU A 78 9.73 19.64 -6.03
CA LEU A 78 11.05 20.28 -6.00
C LEU A 78 11.16 21.43 -7.02
N PHE A 79 10.64 21.24 -8.23
CA PHE A 79 10.67 22.26 -9.29
C PHE A 79 9.79 23.49 -9.01
N THR A 80 8.80 23.37 -8.12
CA THR A 80 7.89 24.47 -7.73
C THR A 80 8.24 25.12 -6.39
N CYS A 81 9.45 24.87 -5.86
CA CYS A 81 9.87 25.30 -4.51
C CYS A 81 8.87 24.89 -3.41
N GLY A 82 8.37 23.65 -3.44
CA GLY A 82 7.51 23.12 -2.39
C GLY A 82 6.11 23.74 -2.29
N GLY A 83 5.68 24.53 -3.28
CA GLY A 83 4.31 25.01 -3.46
C GLY A 83 3.54 25.33 -2.17
N LEU A 84 4.10 26.17 -1.29
CA LEU A 84 3.42 26.79 -0.13
C LEU A 84 2.51 25.87 0.72
N GLY A 85 2.81 24.57 0.83
CA GLY A 85 2.01 23.60 1.61
C GLY A 85 0.69 23.11 0.96
N ILE A 86 0.30 23.60 -0.22
CA ILE A 86 -0.90 23.08 -0.92
C ILE A 86 -0.62 21.66 -1.43
N TRP A 87 0.60 21.44 -1.91
CA TRP A 87 1.07 20.15 -2.39
C TRP A 87 1.22 19.09 -1.29
N THR A 88 1.40 19.49 -0.02
CA THR A 88 1.43 18.54 1.11
C THR A 88 0.02 18.09 1.48
N ILE A 89 -0.96 18.99 1.43
CA ILE A 89 -2.37 18.66 1.67
C ILE A 89 -2.88 17.63 0.66
N ILE A 90 -2.63 17.86 -0.64
CA ILE A 90 -3.04 16.92 -1.70
C ILE A 90 -2.36 15.55 -1.49
N ASP A 91 -1.11 15.54 -1.03
CA ASP A 91 -0.36 14.31 -0.76
C ASP A 91 -0.98 13.49 0.37
N TRP A 92 -1.44 14.13 1.45
CA TRP A 92 -2.07 13.44 2.57
C TRP A 92 -3.31 12.64 2.15
N PHE A 93 -4.08 13.14 1.18
CA PHE A 93 -5.22 12.41 0.64
C PHE A 93 -4.81 11.28 -0.32
N LEU A 94 -3.73 11.46 -1.10
CA LEU A 94 -3.26 10.48 -2.09
C LEU A 94 -2.42 9.34 -1.49
N ILE A 95 -1.64 9.60 -0.44
CA ILE A 95 -0.63 8.68 0.11
C ILE A 95 -1.26 7.38 0.64
N MET A 96 -2.46 7.47 1.24
CA MET A 96 -3.17 6.30 1.76
C MET A 96 -3.58 5.34 0.64
N GLY A 97 -4.17 5.86 -0.43
CA GLY A 97 -4.56 5.07 -1.60
C GLY A 97 -3.34 4.46 -2.29
N ALA A 98 -2.29 5.25 -2.50
CA ALA A 98 -1.06 4.78 -3.11
C ALA A 98 -0.37 3.67 -2.28
N THR A 99 -0.38 3.77 -0.95
CA THR A 99 0.16 2.72 -0.07
C THR A 99 -0.60 1.41 -0.24
N ARG A 100 -1.95 1.48 -0.29
CA ARG A 100 -2.80 0.30 -0.48
C ARG A 100 -2.62 -0.31 -1.86
N GLU A 101 -2.48 0.50 -2.92
CA GLU A 101 -2.17 0.01 -4.26
C GLU A 101 -0.82 -0.72 -4.32
N LYS A 102 0.22 -0.19 -3.66
CA LYS A 102 1.53 -0.87 -3.59
C LYS A 102 1.45 -2.18 -2.82
N ASN A 103 0.71 -2.21 -1.70
CA ASN A 103 0.45 -3.46 -0.98
C ASN A 103 -0.26 -4.48 -1.88
N MET A 104 -1.23 -4.04 -2.68
CA MET A 104 -1.90 -4.88 -3.68
C MET A 104 -0.94 -5.39 -4.75
N ALA A 105 -0.05 -4.54 -5.26
CA ALA A 105 0.94 -4.93 -6.27
C ALA A 105 1.89 -6.02 -5.74
N LEU A 106 2.35 -5.89 -4.48
CA LEU A 106 3.16 -6.92 -3.81
C LEU A 106 2.41 -8.24 -3.68
N LEU A 107 1.13 -8.19 -3.31
CA LEU A 107 0.27 -9.37 -3.22
C LEU A 107 0.09 -10.03 -4.60
N HIS A 108 -0.14 -9.24 -5.64
CA HIS A 108 -0.25 -9.72 -7.01
C HIS A 108 1.03 -10.41 -7.50
N GLN A 109 2.21 -9.87 -7.16
CA GLN A 109 3.49 -10.47 -7.52
C GLN A 109 3.70 -11.88 -6.93
N VAL A 110 3.08 -12.17 -5.79
CA VAL A 110 3.17 -13.49 -5.15
C VAL A 110 2.06 -14.42 -5.63
N LEU A 111 0.89 -13.89 -5.96
CA LEU A 111 -0.25 -14.68 -6.43
C LEU A 111 -0.11 -15.11 -7.89
N TYR A 112 0.56 -14.33 -8.74
CA TYR A 112 0.81 -14.66 -10.15
C TYR A 112 2.13 -15.42 -10.31
#